data_AF-A0A2W5XX09-F1
#
_entry.id   AF-A0A2W5XX09-F1
#
_cell.length_a   1.000
_cell.length_b   1.000
_cell.length_c   1.000
_cell.angle_alpha   90.00
_cell.angle_beta   90.00
_cell.angle_gamma   90.00
#
_symmetry.space_group_name_H-M   'P 1'
#
loop_
_entity.id
_entity.type
_entity.pdbx_description
1 polymer ?
#
loop_
_entity_poly.entity_id
_entity_poly.type
_entity_poly.pdbx_seq_one_letter_code
_entity_poly.pdbx_strand_id
1 'polypeptide(L)'
;MRLDRTDVGQLPLATALLSADRTVLARSPEWSGATPGSVVYHAGLSKLMVAPATPTPPGLDALMGRLLGALEAALPALDGESARRVRVLQAGLELISGRPLSEADMGTTSDVLALAESAIRMRAPDLDVEVQREQRPQAVPAPATIALALVQFAVNAKQHEFMDAAQLRPVRSVRLRVGSGPAFYVEWPSEEVAGAQVSTARHQRARLRWGWGYVRLAADALGGVALPPGLTNPGWEGAGFSIGSRLLALPVACFEGGRRVRCTASWEQETGFAHTASQRLVEESLAGAIEAAAAAPGAIVYRDLFCARRSGERTWVALPPETGTNRIKDVLRGLDHERVLWAAPEPHATRVQALSLILARRAGQEWPLFDAASFGQAFSGACQALGLEKPDLRGATLYPDGRVAAFLLAELGGRLRVSQGTLVFDVPPGAVDDPLLGVLEPGGRLTPELDQLFN
;
A
#
# COMPACT_ATOMS: atom_id res chain seq x y z
N MET A 1 21.31 -4.13 -10.75
CA MET A 1 22.00 -5.38 -10.34
C MET A 1 21.17 -6.59 -10.76
N ARG A 2 21.81 -7.72 -11.11
CA ARG A 2 21.19 -9.04 -11.23
C ARG A 2 21.66 -9.92 -10.07
N LEU A 3 20.80 -10.84 -9.61
CA LEU A 3 21.17 -11.89 -8.66
C LEU A 3 21.55 -13.13 -9.43
N ASP A 4 22.62 -13.79 -8.98
CA ASP A 4 22.84 -15.19 -9.30
C ASP A 4 22.16 -16.09 -8.25
N ARG A 5 22.10 -17.40 -8.51
CA ARG A 5 21.47 -18.35 -7.56
C ARG A 5 22.23 -18.43 -6.24
N THR A 6 23.54 -18.20 -6.25
CA THR A 6 24.42 -18.25 -5.07
C THR A 6 24.27 -17.03 -4.17
N ASP A 7 23.86 -15.89 -4.71
CA ASP A 7 23.57 -14.65 -3.99
C ASP A 7 22.31 -14.82 -3.12
N VAL A 8 21.32 -15.60 -3.57
CA VAL A 8 20.03 -15.78 -2.87
C VAL A 8 20.22 -16.34 -1.45
N GLY A 9 21.12 -17.30 -1.28
CA GLY A 9 21.46 -17.88 0.02
C GLY A 9 22.11 -16.89 0.99
N GLN A 10 22.61 -15.76 0.49
CA GLN A 10 23.33 -14.74 1.27
C GLN A 10 22.46 -13.52 1.58
N LEU A 11 21.27 -13.39 0.99
CA LEU A 11 20.38 -12.27 1.24
C LEU A 11 19.91 -12.26 2.71
N PRO A 12 19.80 -11.09 3.34
CA PRO A 12 19.41 -10.96 4.74
C PRO A 12 17.89 -11.05 4.94
N LEU A 13 17.23 -11.96 4.22
CA LEU A 13 15.78 -12.07 4.14
C LEU A 13 15.38 -13.53 3.93
N ALA A 14 14.22 -13.93 4.46
CA ALA A 14 13.58 -15.20 4.11
C ALA A 14 13.05 -15.11 2.67
N THR A 15 13.76 -15.69 1.69
CA THR A 15 13.47 -15.49 0.26
C THR A 15 13.57 -16.75 -0.59
N ALA A 16 12.82 -16.76 -1.69
CA ALA A 16 12.95 -17.73 -2.76
C ALA A 16 12.98 -17.05 -4.12
N LEU A 17 13.93 -17.45 -4.97
CA LEU A 17 13.96 -17.10 -6.37
C LEU A 17 13.11 -18.11 -7.14
N LEU A 18 12.09 -17.61 -7.83
CA LEU A 18 11.12 -18.39 -8.58
C LEU A 18 11.36 -18.22 -10.08
N SER A 19 11.20 -19.28 -10.85
CA SER A 19 11.07 -19.22 -12.31
C SER A 19 9.71 -18.66 -12.74
N ALA A 20 9.51 -18.46 -14.04
CA ALA A 20 8.26 -17.98 -14.60
C ALA A 20 7.06 -18.92 -14.30
N ASP A 21 7.28 -20.22 -14.26
CA ASP A 21 6.33 -21.26 -13.85
C ASP A 21 6.21 -21.41 -12.32
N ARG A 22 6.79 -20.49 -11.55
CA ARG A 22 6.78 -20.44 -10.07
C ARG A 22 7.51 -21.60 -9.38
N THR A 23 8.35 -22.34 -10.10
CA THR A 23 9.24 -23.34 -9.50
C THR A 23 10.37 -22.65 -8.71
N VAL A 24 10.69 -23.16 -7.52
CA VAL A 24 11.77 -22.61 -6.68
C VAL A 24 13.13 -22.98 -7.27
N LEU A 25 13.89 -21.97 -7.72
CA LEU A 25 15.22 -22.12 -8.32
C LEU A 25 16.36 -22.03 -7.29
N ALA A 26 16.18 -21.21 -6.26
CA ALA A 26 17.10 -21.01 -5.15
C ALA A 26 16.34 -20.41 -3.96
N ARG A 27 16.83 -20.59 -2.73
CA ARG A 27 16.20 -20.04 -1.52
C ARG A 27 17.23 -19.70 -0.45
N SER A 28 16.87 -18.78 0.43
CA SER A 28 17.61 -18.57 1.68
C SER A 28 17.32 -19.71 2.67
N PRO A 29 18.20 -19.94 3.68
CA PRO A 29 17.97 -20.95 4.71
C PRO A 29 16.67 -20.76 5.51
N GLU A 30 16.25 -19.52 5.71
CA GLU A 30 15.07 -19.14 6.49
C GLU A 30 13.76 -19.25 5.70
N TRP A 31 13.82 -19.56 4.41
CA TRP A 31 12.63 -19.69 3.59
C TRP A 31 11.85 -20.98 3.92
N SER A 32 10.68 -20.81 4.52
CA SER A 32 9.73 -21.88 4.83
C SER A 32 8.52 -21.95 3.90
N GLY A 33 8.45 -21.08 2.88
CA GLY A 33 7.32 -20.97 1.96
C GLY A 33 6.66 -19.60 1.96
N ALA A 34 5.72 -19.40 1.04
CA ALA A 34 4.93 -18.17 0.97
C ALA A 34 3.93 -18.14 2.14
N THR A 35 3.80 -16.99 2.79
CA THR A 35 2.86 -16.76 3.89
C THR A 35 2.04 -15.50 3.60
N PRO A 36 0.91 -15.27 4.31
CA PRO A 36 0.22 -14.00 4.28
C PRO A 36 1.19 -12.82 4.45
N GLY A 37 1.19 -11.94 3.46
CA GLY A 37 2.08 -10.80 3.39
C GLY A 37 3.43 -11.02 2.70
N SER A 38 3.69 -12.18 2.08
CA SER A 38 4.84 -12.33 1.19
C SER A 38 4.77 -11.34 0.02
N VAL A 39 5.88 -10.69 -0.31
CA VAL A 39 5.98 -9.71 -1.41
C VAL A 39 6.81 -10.29 -2.55
N VAL A 40 6.42 -10.00 -3.78
CA VAL A 40 7.10 -10.45 -4.99
C VAL A 40 7.82 -9.28 -5.64
N TYR A 41 9.13 -9.43 -5.82
CA TYR A 41 9.98 -8.47 -6.54
C TYR A 41 10.37 -9.03 -7.90
N HIS A 42 10.48 -8.14 -8.89
CA HIS A 42 11.05 -8.50 -10.17
C HIS A 42 12.55 -8.84 -10.06
N ALA A 43 13.00 -9.90 -10.73
CA ALA A 43 14.39 -10.36 -10.74
C ALA A 43 14.80 -10.92 -12.12
N GLY A 44 14.71 -10.10 -13.18
CA GLY A 44 15.03 -10.53 -14.54
C GLY A 44 13.94 -11.38 -15.17
N LEU A 45 14.25 -12.60 -15.59
CA LEU A 45 13.25 -13.58 -16.05
C LEU A 45 12.61 -14.37 -14.90
N SER A 46 13.06 -14.09 -13.68
CA SER A 46 12.62 -14.72 -12.44
C SER A 46 11.91 -13.71 -11.55
N LYS A 47 11.26 -14.22 -10.50
CA LYS A 47 10.67 -13.41 -9.43
C LYS A 47 11.37 -13.74 -8.12
N LEU A 48 11.69 -12.75 -7.31
CA LEU A 48 12.18 -12.96 -5.95
C LEU A 48 11.01 -12.77 -4.98
N MET A 49 10.57 -13.85 -4.35
CA MET A 49 9.56 -13.79 -3.30
C MET A 49 10.24 -13.62 -1.94
N VAL A 50 9.71 -12.71 -1.13
CA VAL A 50 10.22 -12.37 0.20
C VAL A 50 9.12 -12.59 1.21
N ALA A 51 9.36 -13.45 2.20
CA ALA A 51 8.44 -13.63 3.32
C ALA A 51 8.57 -12.46 4.30
N PRO A 52 7.46 -12.04 4.94
CA PRO A 52 7.53 -11.00 5.94
C PRO A 52 8.33 -11.49 7.15
N ALA A 53 9.20 -10.63 7.70
CA ALA A 53 9.90 -10.87 8.95
C ALA A 53 8.93 -11.18 10.11
N THR A 54 7.75 -10.54 10.13
CA THR A 54 6.66 -10.86 11.05
C THR A 54 5.37 -11.08 10.25
N PRO A 55 4.85 -12.31 10.17
CA PRO A 55 3.61 -12.60 9.44
C PRO A 55 2.43 -11.77 9.97
N THR A 56 1.55 -11.35 9.07
CA THR A 56 0.26 -10.76 9.46
C THR A 56 -0.58 -11.83 10.15
N PRO A 57 -1.16 -11.57 11.33
CA PRO A 57 -2.06 -12.51 11.98
C PRO A 57 -3.17 -12.99 11.02
N PRO A 58 -3.47 -14.29 10.93
CA PRO A 58 -4.40 -14.83 9.91
C PRO A 58 -5.78 -14.14 9.89
N GLY A 59 -6.34 -13.83 11.06
CA GLY A 59 -7.62 -13.11 11.14
C GLY A 59 -7.55 -11.68 10.59
N LEU A 60 -6.42 -10.98 10.76
CA LEU A 60 -6.22 -9.65 10.15
C LEU A 60 -6.06 -9.74 8.64
N ASP A 61 -5.33 -10.74 8.13
CA ASP A 61 -5.19 -10.94 6.68
C ASP A 61 -6.54 -11.28 6.03
N ALA A 62 -7.35 -12.11 6.69
CA ALA A 62 -8.69 -12.46 6.23
C ALA A 62 -9.62 -11.23 6.18
N LEU A 63 -9.60 -10.37 7.21
CA LEU A 63 -10.37 -9.11 7.21
C LEU A 63 -9.90 -8.14 6.11
N MET A 64 -8.59 -8.05 5.90
CA MET A 64 -8.03 -7.28 4.79
C MET A 64 -8.48 -7.84 3.43
N GLY A 65 -8.52 -9.17 3.28
CA GLY A 65 -9.09 -9.82 2.10
C GLY A 65 -10.57 -9.48 1.87
N ARG A 66 -11.39 -9.47 2.94
CA ARG A 66 -12.80 -9.05 2.86
C ARG A 66 -12.95 -7.59 2.47
N LEU A 67 -12.11 -6.69 2.99
CA LEU A 67 -12.11 -5.28 2.61
C LEU A 67 -11.83 -5.09 1.13
N LEU A 68 -10.78 -5.73 0.61
CA LEU A 68 -10.42 -5.66 -0.82
C LEU A 68 -11.51 -6.28 -1.69
N GLY A 69 -12.07 -7.43 -1.29
CA GLY A 69 -13.19 -8.06 -2.00
C GLY A 69 -14.47 -7.20 -1.99
N ALA A 70 -14.73 -6.44 -0.91
CA ALA A 70 -15.87 -5.52 -0.85
C ALA A 70 -15.71 -4.32 -1.80
N LEU A 71 -14.48 -3.82 -2.00
CA LEU A 71 -14.17 -2.80 -3.01
C LEU A 71 -14.40 -3.36 -4.42
N GLU A 72 -13.91 -4.56 -4.70
CA GLU A 72 -14.07 -5.23 -5.99
C GLU A 72 -15.56 -5.48 -6.31
N ALA A 73 -16.31 -5.98 -5.33
CA ALA A 73 -17.74 -6.26 -5.46
C ALA A 73 -18.58 -4.99 -5.72
N ALA A 74 -18.06 -3.80 -5.42
CA ALA A 74 -18.72 -2.54 -5.71
C ALA A 74 -18.60 -2.15 -7.20
N LEU A 75 -17.56 -2.60 -7.90
CA LEU A 75 -17.25 -2.17 -9.27
C LEU A 75 -18.42 -2.32 -10.27
N PRO A 76 -19.20 -3.41 -10.26
CA PRO A 76 -20.34 -3.56 -11.19
C PRO A 76 -21.48 -2.56 -10.96
N ALA A 77 -21.58 -1.97 -9.76
CA ALA A 77 -22.62 -1.01 -9.42
C ALA A 77 -22.23 0.45 -9.70
N LEU A 78 -21.00 0.68 -10.18
CA LEU A 78 -20.47 2.02 -10.46
C LEU A 78 -20.63 2.38 -11.94
N ASP A 79 -20.79 3.67 -12.21
CA ASP A 79 -20.63 4.20 -13.57
C ASP A 79 -19.18 4.05 -14.08
N GLY A 80 -18.97 4.23 -15.38
CA GLY A 80 -17.67 3.97 -16.01
C GLY A 80 -16.51 4.80 -15.47
N GLU A 81 -16.76 6.03 -15.00
CA GLU A 81 -15.71 6.91 -14.45
C GLU A 81 -15.42 6.55 -12.99
N SER A 82 -16.46 6.37 -12.18
CA SER A 82 -16.34 5.95 -10.78
C SER A 82 -15.69 4.57 -10.67
N ALA A 83 -16.05 3.63 -11.54
CA ALA A 83 -15.40 2.32 -11.62
C ALA A 83 -13.91 2.43 -11.93
N ARG A 84 -13.48 3.33 -12.81
CA ARG A 84 -12.05 3.57 -13.10
C ARG A 84 -11.30 4.08 -11.86
N ARG A 85 -11.87 5.06 -11.15
CA ARG A 85 -11.27 5.62 -9.92
C ARG A 85 -11.13 4.57 -8.83
N VAL A 86 -12.18 3.77 -8.61
CA VAL A 86 -12.16 2.69 -7.63
C VAL A 86 -11.18 1.58 -8.01
N ARG A 87 -11.01 1.24 -9.30
CA ARG A 87 -9.96 0.31 -9.73
C ARG A 87 -8.55 0.81 -9.41
N VAL A 88 -8.28 2.11 -9.60
CA VAL A 88 -6.98 2.71 -9.23
C VAL A 88 -6.76 2.64 -7.72
N LEU A 89 -7.77 2.96 -6.92
CA LEU A 89 -7.73 2.83 -5.47
C LEU A 89 -7.46 1.38 -5.04
N GLN A 90 -8.26 0.43 -5.55
CA GLN A 90 -8.14 -0.99 -5.23
C GLN A 90 -6.74 -1.52 -5.54
N ALA A 91 -6.21 -1.23 -6.73
CA ALA A 91 -4.86 -1.65 -7.12
C ALA A 91 -3.79 -1.11 -6.15
N GLY A 92 -3.93 0.12 -5.67
CA GLY A 92 -3.04 0.69 -4.66
C GLY A 92 -3.10 -0.02 -3.32
N LEU A 93 -4.30 -0.38 -2.86
CA LEU A 93 -4.50 -1.09 -1.59
C LEU A 93 -4.02 -2.54 -1.67
N GLU A 94 -4.29 -3.23 -2.78
CA GLU A 94 -3.76 -4.56 -3.08
C GLU A 94 -2.23 -4.57 -3.07
N LEU A 95 -1.61 -3.60 -3.73
CA LEU A 95 -0.17 -3.43 -3.75
C LEU A 95 0.42 -3.23 -2.34
N ILE A 96 -0.13 -2.32 -1.52
CA ILE A 96 0.35 -2.12 -0.14
C ILE A 96 0.15 -3.36 0.72
N SER A 97 -1.01 -4.02 0.57
CA SER A 97 -1.31 -5.24 1.32
C SER A 97 -0.37 -6.40 0.97
N GLY A 98 0.43 -6.25 -0.10
CA GLY A 98 1.37 -7.24 -0.59
C GLY A 98 0.66 -8.42 -1.25
N ARG A 99 -0.52 -8.18 -1.84
CA ARG A 99 -1.14 -9.14 -2.75
C ARG A 99 -0.34 -9.12 -4.05
N PRO A 100 0.05 -10.29 -4.59
CA PRO A 100 0.76 -10.33 -5.85
C PRO A 100 -0.14 -9.80 -6.97
N LEU A 101 0.44 -9.05 -7.91
CA LEU A 101 -0.28 -8.64 -9.11
C LEU A 101 -0.72 -9.89 -9.89
N SER A 102 -1.98 -9.88 -10.35
CA SER A 102 -2.51 -10.96 -11.17
C SER A 102 -1.86 -10.94 -12.55
N GLU A 103 -1.36 -12.08 -13.01
CA GLU A 103 -0.83 -12.23 -14.38
C GLU A 103 -1.93 -12.12 -15.44
N ALA A 104 -3.19 -12.31 -15.05
CA ALA A 104 -4.35 -12.13 -15.92
C ALA A 104 -4.79 -10.65 -16.02
N ASP A 105 -4.31 -9.78 -15.12
CA ASP A 105 -4.61 -8.35 -15.17
C ASP A 105 -3.75 -7.68 -16.25
N MET A 106 -4.24 -7.77 -17.48
CA MET A 106 -3.63 -7.20 -18.68
C MET A 106 -4.56 -6.14 -19.26
N GLY A 107 -3.97 -5.02 -19.69
CA GLY A 107 -4.67 -3.98 -20.43
C GLY A 107 -3.75 -3.36 -21.46
N THR A 108 -4.05 -2.12 -21.84
CA THR A 108 -3.27 -1.34 -22.79
C THR A 108 -2.68 -0.09 -22.14
N THR A 109 -1.67 0.49 -22.77
CA THR A 109 -1.15 1.82 -22.44
C THR A 109 -2.26 2.87 -22.42
N SER A 110 -3.28 2.74 -23.28
CA SER A 110 -4.42 3.65 -23.30
C SER A 110 -5.38 3.43 -22.12
N ASP A 111 -5.52 2.20 -21.62
CA ASP A 111 -6.25 1.94 -20.37
C ASP A 111 -5.57 2.62 -19.18
N VAL A 112 -4.23 2.59 -19.12
CA VAL A 112 -3.45 3.30 -18.10
C VAL A 112 -3.75 4.80 -18.13
N LEU A 113 -3.67 5.42 -19.32
CA LEU A 113 -3.93 6.85 -19.47
C LEU A 113 -5.36 7.22 -19.07
N ALA A 114 -6.34 6.42 -19.47
CA ALA A 114 -7.76 6.64 -19.15
C ALA A 114 -8.07 6.47 -17.65
N LEU A 115 -7.42 5.51 -16.98
CA LEU A 115 -7.50 5.31 -15.54
C LEU A 115 -6.85 6.48 -14.78
N ALA A 116 -5.63 6.87 -15.21
CA ALA A 116 -4.88 7.95 -14.60
C ALA A 116 -5.60 9.30 -14.74
N GLU A 117 -6.09 9.64 -15.94
CA GLU A 117 -6.84 10.87 -16.17
C GLU A 117 -8.04 10.99 -15.23
N SER A 118 -8.88 9.94 -15.16
CA SER A 118 -10.06 9.92 -14.31
C SER A 118 -9.72 10.10 -12.82
N ALA A 119 -8.68 9.44 -12.33
CA ALA A 119 -8.24 9.57 -10.95
C ALA A 119 -7.58 10.92 -10.65
N ILE A 120 -6.78 11.47 -11.57
CA ILE A 120 -6.16 12.79 -11.44
C ILE A 120 -7.21 13.89 -11.37
N ARG A 121 -8.20 13.88 -12.29
CA ARG A 121 -9.28 14.89 -12.29
C ARG A 121 -10.07 14.88 -10.98
N MET A 122 -10.24 13.72 -10.35
CA MET A 122 -10.91 13.65 -9.04
C MET A 122 -10.02 14.12 -7.88
N ARG A 123 -8.73 13.81 -7.90
CA ARG A 123 -7.77 14.19 -6.84
C ARG A 123 -7.36 15.64 -6.91
N ALA A 124 -7.32 16.20 -8.10
CA ALA A 124 -6.82 17.53 -8.40
C ALA A 124 -7.76 18.22 -9.40
N PRO A 125 -8.99 18.60 -9.00
CA PRO A 125 -10.02 19.12 -9.92
C PRO A 125 -9.61 20.39 -10.66
N ASP A 126 -8.74 21.22 -10.06
CA ASP A 126 -8.23 22.45 -10.70
C ASP A 126 -6.99 22.23 -11.57
N LEU A 127 -6.55 20.98 -11.77
CA LEU A 127 -5.43 20.66 -12.65
C LEU A 127 -5.95 20.33 -14.05
N ASP A 128 -5.48 21.07 -15.05
CA ASP A 128 -5.77 20.72 -16.44
C ASP A 128 -4.96 19.49 -16.86
N VAL A 129 -5.62 18.51 -17.48
CA VAL A 129 -5.02 17.23 -17.84
C VAL A 129 -5.17 17.02 -19.34
N GLU A 130 -4.05 17.08 -20.06
CA GLU A 130 -3.95 16.73 -21.47
C GLU A 130 -3.48 15.28 -21.60
N VAL A 131 -4.22 14.46 -22.36
CA VAL A 131 -3.78 13.08 -22.67
C VAL A 131 -3.28 13.04 -24.11
N GLN A 132 -1.98 12.78 -24.29
CA GLN A 132 -1.43 12.63 -25.63
C GLN A 132 -1.93 11.31 -26.24
N ARG A 133 -2.72 11.42 -27.32
CA ARG A 133 -3.29 10.26 -28.00
C ARG A 133 -2.21 9.34 -28.54
N GLU A 134 -2.36 8.07 -28.23
CA GLU A 134 -1.52 7.01 -28.78
C GLU A 134 -2.06 6.55 -30.13
N GLN A 135 -1.19 6.46 -31.13
CA GLN A 135 -1.57 5.91 -32.44
C GLN A 135 -1.71 4.38 -32.39
N ARG A 136 -0.94 3.72 -31.52
CA ARG A 136 -0.87 2.25 -31.38
C ARG A 136 -0.69 1.88 -29.92
N PRO A 137 -1.79 1.67 -29.17
CA PRO A 137 -1.72 1.21 -27.79
C PRO A 137 -0.98 -0.12 -27.67
N GLN A 138 -0.16 -0.28 -26.63
CA GLN A 138 0.63 -1.49 -26.37
C GLN A 138 0.07 -2.24 -25.17
N ALA A 139 0.18 -3.57 -25.15
CA ALA A 139 -0.23 -4.37 -24.01
C ALA A 139 0.67 -4.10 -22.79
N VAL A 140 0.06 -3.93 -21.62
CA VAL A 140 0.76 -3.71 -20.35
C VAL A 140 0.11 -4.50 -19.21
N PRO A 141 0.90 -4.98 -18.25
CA PRO A 141 0.38 -5.62 -17.04
C PRO A 141 -0.12 -4.57 -16.02
N ALA A 142 -1.13 -4.96 -15.26
CA ALA A 142 -1.71 -4.21 -14.14
C ALA A 142 -1.90 -2.70 -14.41
N PRO A 143 -2.73 -2.33 -15.41
CA PRO A 143 -2.85 -0.94 -15.85
C PRO A 143 -3.26 0.02 -14.72
N ALA A 144 -4.10 -0.42 -13.78
CA ALA A 144 -4.51 0.38 -12.63
C ALA A 144 -3.35 0.68 -11.65
N THR A 145 -2.40 -0.25 -11.51
CA THR A 145 -1.19 -0.05 -10.69
C THR A 145 -0.27 0.99 -11.34
N ILE A 146 -0.12 0.96 -12.65
CA ILE A 146 0.65 1.98 -13.39
C ILE A 146 -0.06 3.33 -13.30
N ALA A 147 -1.38 3.37 -13.48
CA ALA A 147 -2.17 4.58 -13.40
C ALA A 147 -2.04 5.26 -12.04
N LEU A 148 -2.02 4.49 -10.94
CA LEU A 148 -1.77 5.03 -9.61
C LEU A 148 -0.42 5.77 -9.52
N ALA A 149 0.65 5.22 -10.11
CA ALA A 149 1.95 5.89 -10.12
C ALA A 149 1.87 7.26 -10.84
N LEU A 150 1.13 7.35 -11.95
CA LEU A 150 0.92 8.61 -12.67
C LEU A 150 0.06 9.60 -11.86
N VAL A 151 -0.95 9.11 -11.15
CA VAL A 151 -1.75 9.94 -10.23
C VAL A 151 -0.85 10.58 -9.18
N GLN A 152 0.06 9.81 -8.57
CA GLN A 152 0.97 10.34 -7.57
C GLN A 152 1.95 11.37 -8.17
N PHE A 153 2.44 11.17 -9.40
CA PHE A 153 3.25 12.19 -10.07
C PHE A 153 2.48 13.51 -10.28
N ALA A 154 1.25 13.45 -10.80
CA ALA A 154 0.46 14.64 -11.07
C ALA A 154 0.08 15.41 -9.79
N VAL A 155 -0.36 14.67 -8.75
CA VAL A 155 -0.74 15.27 -7.47
C VAL A 155 0.47 15.89 -6.77
N ASN A 156 1.63 15.21 -6.78
CA ASN A 156 2.86 15.74 -6.18
C ASN A 156 3.38 16.98 -6.94
N ALA A 157 3.26 17.00 -8.27
CA ALA A 157 3.60 18.18 -9.08
C ALA A 157 2.71 19.38 -8.72
N LYS A 158 1.39 19.17 -8.58
CA LYS A 158 0.45 20.21 -8.13
C LYS A 158 0.79 20.70 -6.71
N GLN A 159 1.15 19.80 -5.81
CA GLN A 159 1.44 20.11 -4.41
C GLN A 159 2.88 20.60 -4.16
N HIS A 160 3.65 20.85 -5.23
CA HIS A 160 5.04 21.35 -5.17
C HIS A 160 6.04 20.42 -4.46
N GLU A 161 5.74 19.13 -4.32
CA GLU A 161 6.59 18.19 -3.58
C GLU A 161 7.93 17.92 -4.29
N PHE A 162 8.02 18.30 -5.57
CA PHE A 162 9.21 18.15 -6.39
C PHE A 162 10.05 19.43 -6.50
N MET A 163 9.62 20.54 -5.95
CA MET A 163 10.31 21.82 -6.14
C MET A 163 11.06 22.24 -4.88
N ASP A 164 12.23 22.85 -5.07
CA ASP A 164 12.89 23.57 -3.99
C ASP A 164 12.00 24.75 -3.56
N ALA A 165 11.99 25.07 -2.26
CA ALA A 165 11.13 26.10 -1.67
C ALA A 165 11.33 27.49 -2.32
N ALA A 166 12.46 27.70 -2.99
CA ALA A 166 12.80 28.92 -3.72
C ALA A 166 12.13 29.08 -5.09
N GLN A 167 11.52 28.03 -5.66
CA GLN A 167 11.02 28.00 -7.06
C GLN A 167 9.52 27.71 -7.18
N LEU A 168 8.73 28.09 -6.17
CA LEU A 168 7.27 27.86 -6.08
C LEU A 168 6.46 28.50 -7.23
N ARG A 169 6.45 27.87 -8.42
CA ARG A 169 5.45 28.09 -9.47
C ARG A 169 4.38 27.01 -9.42
N PRO A 170 3.08 27.35 -9.34
CA PRO A 170 2.00 26.37 -9.32
C PRO A 170 1.87 25.67 -10.67
N VAL A 171 1.99 24.34 -10.67
CA VAL A 171 1.67 23.49 -11.82
C VAL A 171 0.15 23.52 -12.00
N ARG A 172 -0.30 24.12 -13.10
CA ARG A 172 -1.73 24.27 -13.46
C ARG A 172 -2.18 23.30 -14.53
N SER A 173 -1.25 22.76 -15.30
CA SER A 173 -1.54 21.77 -16.32
C SER A 173 -0.48 20.68 -16.32
N VAL A 174 -0.90 19.46 -16.65
CA VAL A 174 -0.04 18.32 -16.90
C VAL A 174 -0.43 17.62 -18.20
N ARG A 175 0.56 17.03 -18.85
CA ARG A 175 0.39 16.16 -20.01
C ARG A 175 0.76 14.72 -19.64
N LEU A 176 -0.15 13.79 -19.92
CA LEU A 176 0.10 12.35 -19.83
C LEU A 176 0.58 11.84 -21.19
N ARG A 177 1.74 11.16 -21.21
CA ARG A 177 2.36 10.67 -22.44
C ARG A 177 2.93 9.27 -22.28
N VAL A 178 2.90 8.50 -23.37
CA VAL A 178 3.58 7.21 -23.49
C VAL A 178 4.76 7.33 -24.43
N GLY A 179 5.94 6.93 -23.96
CA GLY A 179 7.17 6.75 -24.73
C GLY A 179 7.45 5.28 -25.06
N SER A 180 8.58 5.03 -25.71
CA SER A 180 9.02 3.66 -26.02
C SER A 180 9.35 2.87 -24.75
N GLY A 181 9.14 1.55 -24.77
CA GLY A 181 9.68 0.67 -23.73
C GLY A 181 8.72 -0.17 -22.87
N PRO A 182 7.39 0.05 -22.82
CA PRO A 182 6.70 1.34 -22.72
C PRO A 182 7.15 2.13 -21.48
N ALA A 183 7.16 3.46 -21.61
CA ALA A 183 7.43 4.38 -20.51
C ALA A 183 6.31 5.41 -20.42
N PHE A 184 5.86 5.72 -19.22
CA PHE A 184 4.77 6.65 -18.96
C PHE A 184 5.32 7.91 -18.33
N TYR A 185 4.81 9.07 -18.75
CA TYR A 185 5.29 10.36 -18.28
C TYR A 185 4.12 11.23 -17.83
N VAL A 186 4.33 11.95 -16.75
CA VAL A 186 3.51 13.10 -16.35
C VAL A 186 4.41 14.32 -16.44
N GLU A 187 4.09 15.19 -17.40
CA GLU A 187 4.94 16.32 -17.78
C GLU A 187 4.20 17.63 -17.55
N TRP A 188 4.90 18.69 -17.16
CA TRP A 188 4.39 20.04 -17.03
C TRP A 188 5.31 21.04 -17.75
N PRO A 189 4.77 22.20 -18.19
CA PRO A 189 5.58 23.25 -18.78
C PRO A 189 6.64 23.74 -17.78
N SER A 190 7.89 23.89 -18.25
CA SER A 190 8.96 24.47 -17.45
C SER A 190 9.86 25.39 -18.29
N GLU A 191 10.21 26.55 -17.72
CA GLU A 191 11.14 27.53 -18.31
C GLU A 191 12.59 27.32 -17.82
N GLU A 192 12.78 26.66 -16.67
CA GLU A 192 14.08 26.43 -16.04
C GLU A 192 14.27 24.95 -15.66
N VAL A 193 15.51 24.47 -15.74
CA VAL A 193 15.87 23.10 -15.38
C VAL A 193 16.18 23.04 -13.89
N ALA A 194 15.18 22.73 -13.07
CA ALA A 194 15.43 22.36 -11.69
C ALA A 194 15.56 20.84 -11.60
N GLY A 195 16.72 20.34 -11.16
CA GLY A 195 16.82 18.94 -10.78
C GLY A 195 16.01 18.72 -9.50
N ALA A 196 14.75 18.31 -9.63
CA ALA A 196 13.88 18.01 -8.49
C ALA A 196 14.47 16.91 -7.61
N GLN A 197 14.59 17.16 -6.31
CA GLN A 197 15.02 16.16 -5.33
C GLN A 197 13.83 15.52 -4.64
N VAL A 198 13.71 14.20 -4.75
CA VAL A 198 12.68 13.42 -4.04
C VAL A 198 13.11 13.19 -2.59
N SER A 199 12.27 13.59 -1.63
CA SER A 199 12.62 13.67 -0.21
C SER A 199 12.00 12.59 0.70
N THR A 200 11.28 11.59 0.15
CA THR A 200 10.52 10.61 0.96
C THR A 200 10.93 9.16 0.72
N ALA A 201 10.94 8.35 1.81
CA ALA A 201 11.27 6.92 1.80
C ALA A 201 10.03 6.02 1.74
N ARG A 202 10.20 4.72 1.40
CA ARG A 202 9.09 3.76 1.48
C ARG A 202 8.76 3.31 2.91
N HIS A 203 9.80 3.17 3.74
CA HIS A 203 9.70 2.59 5.08
C HIS A 203 9.03 3.58 6.02
N GLN A 204 8.04 3.13 6.79
CA GLN A 204 7.16 4.01 7.58
C GLN A 204 7.92 5.00 8.47
N ARG A 205 9.01 4.53 9.11
CA ARG A 205 9.84 5.35 10.03
C ARG A 205 10.63 6.48 9.35
N ALA A 206 10.92 6.37 8.05
CA ALA A 206 11.66 7.37 7.28
C ALA A 206 10.78 8.10 6.25
N ARG A 207 9.51 7.70 6.15
CA ARG A 207 8.55 8.21 5.17
C ARG A 207 7.89 9.48 5.68
N LEU A 208 8.03 10.56 4.92
CA LEU A 208 7.31 11.81 5.19
C LEU A 208 5.91 11.78 4.56
N ARG A 209 5.81 11.24 3.34
CA ARG A 209 4.58 11.16 2.55
C ARG A 209 4.55 9.91 1.70
N TRP A 210 3.34 9.52 1.31
CA TRP A 210 3.09 8.28 0.57
C TRP A 210 3.38 8.34 -0.92
N GLY A 211 3.26 9.51 -1.56
CA GLY A 211 3.16 9.60 -3.03
C GLY A 211 4.29 8.87 -3.76
N TRP A 212 5.54 9.16 -3.42
CA TRP A 212 6.68 8.47 -4.04
C TRP A 212 6.88 7.03 -3.52
N GLY A 213 6.45 6.74 -2.28
CA GLY A 213 6.48 5.38 -1.73
C GLY A 213 5.62 4.41 -2.55
N TYR A 214 4.41 4.81 -2.93
CA TYR A 214 3.53 4.04 -3.83
C TYR A 214 4.17 3.77 -5.18
N VAL A 215 4.73 4.81 -5.81
CA VAL A 215 5.37 4.71 -7.12
C VAL A 215 6.49 3.65 -7.08
N ARG A 216 7.29 3.62 -6.00
CA ARG A 216 8.36 2.64 -5.83
C ARG A 216 7.84 1.22 -5.62
N LEU A 217 6.78 1.03 -4.83
CA LEU A 217 6.13 -0.27 -4.69
C LEU A 217 5.61 -0.78 -6.04
N ALA A 218 5.01 0.10 -6.85
CA ALA A 218 4.52 -0.23 -8.17
C ALA A 218 5.68 -0.63 -9.10
N ALA A 219 6.79 0.12 -9.07
CA ALA A 219 8.00 -0.23 -9.81
C ALA A 219 8.54 -1.60 -9.40
N ASP A 220 8.57 -1.92 -8.11
CA ASP A 220 9.08 -3.19 -7.63
C ASP A 220 8.27 -4.40 -8.11
N ALA A 221 6.94 -4.28 -8.05
CA ALA A 221 6.01 -5.32 -8.46
C ALA A 221 6.03 -5.53 -9.99
N LEU A 222 6.13 -4.45 -10.76
CA LEU A 222 6.11 -4.46 -12.22
C LEU A 222 7.49 -4.66 -12.86
N GLY A 223 8.57 -4.68 -12.07
CA GLY A 223 9.92 -4.63 -12.62
C GLY A 223 10.19 -3.36 -13.40
N GLY A 224 9.67 -2.24 -12.89
CA GLY A 224 9.84 -0.92 -13.45
C GLY A 224 10.93 -0.10 -12.78
N VAL A 225 11.04 1.14 -13.24
CA VAL A 225 11.89 2.18 -12.67
C VAL A 225 11.08 3.47 -12.65
N ALA A 226 11.02 4.09 -11.49
CA ALA A 226 10.53 5.44 -11.32
C ALA A 226 11.67 6.44 -11.53
N LEU A 227 11.46 7.40 -12.44
CA LEU A 227 12.38 8.47 -12.73
C LEU A 227 11.86 9.75 -12.06
N PRO A 228 12.67 10.41 -11.20
CA PRO A 228 12.29 11.68 -10.61
C PRO A 228 12.08 12.73 -11.70
N PRO A 229 11.44 13.86 -11.38
CA PRO A 229 11.25 14.93 -12.34
C PRO A 229 12.58 15.41 -12.92
N GLY A 230 12.57 15.60 -14.22
CA GLY A 230 13.68 16.13 -14.99
C GLY A 230 13.22 16.48 -16.38
N LEU A 231 14.14 16.97 -17.22
CA LEU A 231 13.80 17.33 -18.60
C LEU A 231 13.31 16.11 -19.37
N THR A 232 12.13 16.23 -19.97
CA THR A 232 11.57 15.19 -20.84
C THR A 232 11.52 15.61 -22.29
N ASN A 233 11.19 16.89 -22.55
CA ASN A 233 11.15 17.52 -23.87
C ASN A 233 11.55 19.00 -23.76
N PRO A 234 11.92 19.68 -24.86
CA PRO A 234 12.18 21.13 -24.82
C PRO A 234 10.98 21.90 -24.25
N GLY A 235 11.19 22.63 -23.15
CA GLY A 235 10.15 23.38 -22.43
C GLY A 235 9.25 22.54 -21.51
N TRP A 236 9.58 21.27 -21.28
CA TRP A 236 8.82 20.36 -20.43
C TRP A 236 9.73 19.64 -19.44
N GLU A 237 9.27 19.58 -18.19
CA GLU A 237 9.82 18.77 -17.13
C GLU A 237 8.77 17.74 -16.72
N GLY A 238 9.20 16.57 -16.25
CA GLY A 238 8.24 15.57 -15.80
C GLY A 238 8.87 14.37 -15.12
N ALA A 239 8.05 13.66 -14.36
CA ALA A 239 8.40 12.37 -13.79
C ALA A 239 8.05 11.23 -14.77
N GLY A 240 8.81 10.14 -14.70
CA GLY A 240 8.65 8.98 -15.57
C GLY A 240 8.45 7.67 -14.81
N PHE A 241 7.68 6.77 -15.39
CA PHE A 241 7.53 5.39 -14.92
C PHE A 241 7.73 4.44 -16.10
N SER A 242 8.83 3.71 -16.12
CA SER A 242 9.12 2.72 -17.16
C SER A 242 8.97 1.32 -16.61
N ILE A 243 8.44 0.39 -17.41
CA ILE A 243 8.32 -1.03 -17.06
C ILE A 243 9.25 -1.88 -17.94
N GLY A 244 9.48 -3.14 -17.55
CA GLY A 244 10.27 -4.10 -18.34
C GLY A 244 11.76 -4.15 -18.02
N SER A 245 12.17 -3.58 -16.88
CA SER A 245 13.54 -3.73 -16.37
C SER A 245 13.82 -5.19 -16.01
N ARG A 246 14.90 -5.75 -16.56
CA ARG A 246 15.38 -7.10 -16.23
C ARG A 246 16.27 -7.13 -14.99
N LEU A 247 16.25 -6.08 -14.17
CA LEU A 247 17.05 -5.98 -12.96
C LEU A 247 16.26 -6.43 -11.73
N LEU A 248 16.98 -6.70 -10.64
CA LEU A 248 16.37 -6.89 -9.33
C LEU A 248 15.81 -5.55 -8.83
N ALA A 249 14.55 -5.56 -8.39
CA ALA A 249 13.88 -4.40 -7.81
C ALA A 249 13.89 -4.34 -6.27
N LEU A 250 14.24 -5.42 -5.57
CA LEU A 250 14.46 -5.38 -4.12
C LEU A 250 15.54 -4.35 -3.76
N PRO A 251 15.32 -3.39 -2.84
CA PRO A 251 16.38 -2.48 -2.38
C PRO A 251 17.42 -3.24 -1.56
N VAL A 252 18.53 -3.58 -2.18
CA VAL A 252 19.63 -4.32 -1.55
C VAL A 252 20.99 -3.79 -2.02
N ALA A 253 21.95 -3.81 -1.10
CA ALA A 253 23.35 -3.54 -1.36
C ALA A 253 24.25 -4.60 -0.71
N CYS A 254 25.44 -4.77 -1.29
CA CYS A 254 26.52 -5.59 -0.78
C CYS A 254 27.69 -4.69 -0.43
N PHE A 255 28.27 -4.91 0.74
CA PHE A 255 29.42 -4.19 1.27
C PHE A 255 30.59 -5.14 1.50
N GLU A 256 31.81 -4.65 1.30
CA GLU A 256 33.06 -5.37 1.55
C GLU A 256 34.05 -4.36 2.15
N GLY A 257 34.62 -4.67 3.32
CA GLY A 257 35.48 -3.72 4.05
C GLY A 257 34.82 -2.36 4.32
N GLY A 258 33.50 -2.33 4.58
CA GLY A 258 32.72 -1.11 4.79
C GLY A 258 32.40 -0.32 3.51
N ARG A 259 32.89 -0.73 2.34
CA ARG A 259 32.63 -0.07 1.06
C ARG A 259 31.51 -0.78 0.30
N ARG A 260 30.58 -0.02 -0.25
CA ARG A 260 29.52 -0.55 -1.13
C ARG A 260 30.14 -1.05 -2.44
N VAL A 261 30.03 -2.35 -2.72
CA VAL A 261 30.57 -3.00 -3.93
C VAL A 261 29.51 -3.28 -4.99
N ARG A 262 28.26 -3.55 -4.58
CA ARG A 262 27.12 -3.77 -5.48
C ARG A 262 25.86 -3.19 -4.85
N CYS A 263 24.93 -2.68 -5.67
CA CYS A 263 23.59 -2.33 -5.20
C CYS A 263 22.56 -2.33 -6.33
N THR A 264 21.29 -2.42 -5.98
CA THR A 264 20.15 -2.22 -6.90
C THR A 264 19.86 -0.75 -7.13
N ALA A 265 19.21 -0.41 -8.26
CA ALA A 265 18.72 0.95 -8.48
C ALA A 265 17.72 1.37 -7.37
N SER A 266 16.86 0.45 -6.94
CA SER A 266 15.94 0.69 -5.81
C SER A 266 16.68 1.00 -4.50
N TRP A 267 17.89 0.48 -4.29
CA TRP A 267 18.72 0.86 -3.14
C TRP A 267 19.15 2.32 -3.22
N GLU A 268 19.65 2.74 -4.38
CA GLU A 268 20.08 4.13 -4.58
C GLU A 268 18.92 5.11 -4.41
N GLN A 269 17.74 4.75 -4.90
CA GLN A 269 16.51 5.52 -4.69
C GLN A 269 16.13 5.60 -3.21
N GLU A 270 16.30 4.51 -2.44
CA GLU A 270 15.99 4.47 -1.01
C GLU A 270 17.07 5.07 -0.10
N THR A 271 18.28 5.33 -0.59
CA THR A 271 19.35 5.90 0.26
C THR A 271 19.84 7.28 -0.20
N GLY A 272 19.45 7.72 -1.40
CA GLY A 272 19.90 9.00 -1.99
C GLY A 272 19.09 10.22 -1.58
N PHE A 273 18.49 10.25 -0.37
CA PHE A 273 17.63 11.36 0.06
C PHE A 273 18.40 12.66 0.28
N ALA A 274 17.75 13.79 -0.04
CA ALA A 274 18.27 15.13 0.21
C ALA A 274 17.87 15.72 1.57
N HIS A 275 16.88 15.13 2.27
CA HIS A 275 16.41 15.68 3.54
C HIS A 275 17.30 15.20 4.71
N THR A 276 17.97 16.13 5.38
CA THR A 276 19.02 15.89 6.39
C THR A 276 18.60 14.97 7.54
N ALA A 277 17.37 15.10 8.05
CA ALA A 277 16.88 14.27 9.17
C ALA A 277 16.69 12.79 8.76
N SER A 278 16.06 12.53 7.62
CA SER A 278 15.85 11.17 7.10
C SER A 278 17.17 10.55 6.65
N GLN A 279 18.06 11.35 6.09
CA GLN A 279 19.41 10.91 5.71
C GLN A 279 20.19 10.41 6.93
N ARG A 280 20.19 11.17 8.04
CA ARG A 280 20.86 10.75 9.27
C ARG A 280 20.31 9.42 9.80
N LEU A 281 18.99 9.27 9.85
CA LEU A 281 18.36 8.02 10.27
C LEU A 281 18.79 6.83 9.40
N VAL A 282 18.85 7.02 8.07
CA VAL A 282 19.30 6.00 7.12
C VAL A 282 20.77 5.65 7.34
N GLU A 283 21.65 6.63 7.49
CA GLU A 283 23.09 6.42 7.72
C GLU A 283 23.36 5.70 9.04
N GLU A 284 22.73 6.13 10.14
CA GLU A 284 22.84 5.50 11.46
C GLU A 284 22.31 4.06 11.44
N SER A 285 21.13 3.84 10.86
CA SER A 285 20.54 2.50 10.73
C SER A 285 21.43 1.57 9.90
N LEU A 286 22.02 2.08 8.81
CA LEU A 286 22.90 1.31 7.94
C LEU A 286 24.20 0.91 8.66
N ALA A 287 24.84 1.87 9.33
CA ALA A 287 26.05 1.61 10.11
C ALA A 287 25.79 0.57 11.20
N GLY A 288 24.71 0.75 11.97
CA GLY A 288 24.32 -0.18 13.02
C GLY A 288 23.96 -1.58 12.49
N ALA A 289 23.33 -1.68 11.32
CA ALA A 289 23.04 -2.97 10.69
C ALA A 289 24.32 -3.72 10.25
N ILE A 290 25.28 -3.01 9.66
CA ILE A 290 26.58 -3.59 9.25
C ILE A 290 27.36 -4.06 10.47
N GLU A 291 27.44 -3.25 11.53
CA GLU A 291 28.11 -3.61 12.78
C GLU A 291 27.46 -4.84 13.43
N ALA A 292 26.13 -4.85 13.55
CA ALA A 292 25.40 -5.97 14.11
C ALA A 292 25.60 -7.26 13.30
N ALA A 293 25.62 -7.18 11.97
CA ALA A 293 25.87 -8.33 11.11
C ALA A 293 27.30 -8.85 11.22
N ALA A 294 28.27 -7.95 11.45
CA ALA A 294 29.65 -8.34 11.73
C ALA A 294 29.79 -9.06 13.07
N ALA A 295 29.01 -8.67 14.08
CA ALA A 295 28.98 -9.33 15.39
C ALA A 295 28.25 -10.70 15.38
N ALA A 296 27.37 -10.94 14.41
CA ALA A 296 26.64 -12.20 14.25
C ALA A 296 26.72 -12.77 12.82
N PRO A 297 27.90 -13.27 12.38
CA PRO A 297 28.08 -13.80 11.03
C PRO A 297 27.10 -14.93 10.68
N GLY A 298 26.57 -14.91 9.47
CA GLY A 298 25.60 -15.88 8.95
C GLY A 298 24.15 -15.64 9.39
N ALA A 299 23.92 -14.94 10.50
CA ALA A 299 22.57 -14.62 10.97
C ALA A 299 21.96 -13.42 10.21
N ILE A 300 20.63 -13.38 10.14
CA ILE A 300 19.91 -12.15 9.79
C ILE A 300 19.79 -11.30 11.05
N VAL A 301 20.31 -10.08 11.01
CA VAL A 301 20.08 -9.07 12.04
C VAL A 301 19.12 -8.01 11.52
N TYR A 302 18.24 -7.53 12.39
CA TYR A 302 17.32 -6.42 12.12
C TYR A 302 17.73 -5.20 12.95
N ARG A 303 17.95 -4.07 12.28
CA ARG A 303 18.32 -2.80 12.93
C ARG A 303 17.57 -1.67 12.27
N ASP A 304 16.62 -1.11 13.02
CA ASP A 304 15.77 0.00 12.64
C ASP A 304 15.11 -0.18 11.27
N LEU A 305 15.70 0.39 10.22
CA LEU A 305 15.19 0.32 8.85
C LEU A 305 15.66 -0.94 8.12
N PHE A 306 16.86 -1.43 8.40
CA PHE A 306 17.54 -2.41 7.56
C PHE A 306 17.60 -3.80 8.20
N CYS A 307 17.71 -4.79 7.34
CA CYS A 307 18.16 -6.12 7.69
C CYS A 307 19.53 -6.38 7.04
N ALA A 308 20.41 -7.08 7.76
CA ALA A 308 21.75 -7.36 7.28
C ALA A 308 22.20 -8.78 7.60
N ARG A 309 23.10 -9.33 6.77
CA ARG A 309 23.74 -10.62 6.96
C ARG A 309 25.18 -10.53 6.47
N ARG A 310 26.12 -10.95 7.31
CA ARG A 310 27.51 -11.16 6.90
C ARG A 310 27.71 -12.59 6.42
N SER A 311 28.24 -12.76 5.21
CA SER A 311 28.59 -14.04 4.60
C SER A 311 30.01 -13.96 4.05
N GLY A 312 30.97 -14.55 4.77
CA GLY A 312 32.40 -14.36 4.51
C GLY A 312 32.81 -12.89 4.71
N GLU A 313 33.50 -12.33 3.71
CA GLU A 313 33.95 -10.92 3.71
C GLU A 313 32.87 -9.92 3.29
N ARG A 314 31.71 -10.41 2.83
CA ARG A 314 30.62 -9.58 2.33
C ARG A 314 29.53 -9.41 3.37
N THR A 315 28.99 -8.20 3.45
CA THR A 315 27.78 -7.89 4.21
C THR A 315 26.69 -7.46 3.27
N TRP A 316 25.64 -8.26 3.16
CA TRP A 316 24.44 -7.91 2.41
C TRP A 316 23.49 -7.15 3.34
N VAL A 317 22.97 -6.03 2.85
CA VAL A 317 22.02 -5.17 3.56
C VAL A 317 20.82 -4.94 2.66
N ALA A 318 19.62 -5.16 3.15
CA ALA A 318 18.39 -4.93 2.42
C ALA A 318 17.39 -4.11 3.23
N LEU A 319 16.52 -3.39 2.53
CA LEU A 319 15.32 -2.79 3.10
C LEU A 319 14.19 -3.85 3.03
N PRO A 320 13.77 -4.44 4.16
CA PRO A 320 12.71 -5.43 4.15
C PRO A 320 11.35 -4.82 3.74
N PRO A 321 10.42 -5.59 3.17
CA PRO A 321 9.04 -5.14 3.02
C PRO A 321 8.41 -4.88 4.39
N GLU A 322 7.42 -3.99 4.48
CA GLU A 322 6.64 -3.73 5.71
C GLU A 322 5.88 -4.98 6.15
N THR A 323 5.74 -5.23 7.45
CA THR A 323 5.22 -6.51 7.96
C THR A 323 4.16 -6.37 9.05
N GLY A 324 3.49 -7.47 9.39
CA GLY A 324 2.53 -7.55 10.49
C GLY A 324 1.43 -6.49 10.45
N THR A 325 1.12 -5.92 11.62
CA THR A 325 0.09 -4.89 11.79
C THR A 325 0.43 -3.56 11.13
N ASN A 326 1.72 -3.27 10.90
CA ASN A 326 2.15 -2.02 10.26
C ASN A 326 1.63 -1.94 8.81
N ARG A 327 1.59 -3.08 8.12
CA ARG A 327 1.01 -3.15 6.78
C ARG A 327 -0.48 -2.82 6.77
N ILE A 328 -1.23 -3.32 7.75
CA ILE A 328 -2.65 -3.00 7.91
C ILE A 328 -2.86 -1.50 8.12
N LYS A 329 -2.06 -0.89 9.02
CA LYS A 329 -2.08 0.57 9.25
C LYS A 329 -1.78 1.34 7.96
N ASP A 330 -0.91 0.82 7.11
CA ASP A 330 -0.59 1.42 5.83
C ASP A 330 -1.72 1.33 4.81
N VAL A 331 -2.41 0.20 4.70
CA VAL A 331 -3.62 0.06 3.87
C VAL A 331 -4.69 1.05 4.33
N LEU A 332 -4.96 1.13 5.63
CA LEU A 332 -5.97 2.05 6.19
C LEU A 332 -5.62 3.53 5.95
N ARG A 333 -4.34 3.89 6.14
CA ARG A 333 -3.86 5.25 5.82
C ARG A 333 -3.98 5.55 4.32
N GLY A 334 -3.71 4.57 3.46
CA GLY A 334 -3.89 4.68 2.02
C GLY A 334 -5.35 4.90 1.63
N LEU A 335 -6.26 4.13 2.21
CA LEU A 335 -7.70 4.26 1.97
C LEU A 335 -8.22 5.64 2.39
N ASP A 336 -7.82 6.13 3.57
CA ASP A 336 -8.21 7.47 4.02
C ASP A 336 -7.61 8.58 3.13
N HIS A 337 -6.32 8.44 2.78
CA HIS A 337 -5.63 9.41 1.93
C HIS A 337 -6.25 9.52 0.53
N GLU A 338 -6.70 8.39 -0.02
CA GLU A 338 -7.31 8.28 -1.35
C GLU A 338 -8.84 8.20 -1.30
N ARG A 339 -9.48 8.55 -0.17
CA ARG A 339 -10.94 8.45 0.03
C ARG A 339 -11.77 9.14 -1.05
N VAL A 340 -11.21 10.18 -1.67
CA VAL A 340 -11.87 10.95 -2.73
C VAL A 340 -12.02 10.15 -4.04
N LEU A 341 -11.24 9.08 -4.23
CA LEU A 341 -11.41 8.12 -5.32
C LEU A 341 -12.53 7.12 -5.06
N TRP A 342 -13.04 7.05 -3.83
CA TRP A 342 -14.09 6.14 -3.40
C TRP A 342 -15.45 6.86 -3.31
N ALA A 343 -16.37 6.45 -4.17
CA ALA A 343 -17.78 6.85 -4.11
C ALA A 343 -18.62 5.67 -4.60
N ALA A 344 -19.03 4.79 -3.68
CA ALA A 344 -19.86 3.64 -4.01
C ALA A 344 -21.30 3.81 -3.49
N PRO A 345 -22.29 3.24 -4.21
CA PRO A 345 -23.65 3.19 -3.71
C PRO A 345 -23.76 2.24 -2.51
N GLU A 346 -24.83 2.38 -1.76
CA GLU A 346 -25.23 1.35 -0.81
C GLU A 346 -25.63 0.05 -1.55
N PRO A 347 -25.39 -1.13 -0.98
CA PRO A 347 -24.82 -1.40 0.36
C PRO A 347 -23.28 -1.37 0.45
N HIS A 348 -22.57 -1.11 -0.65
CA HIS A 348 -21.11 -1.26 -0.70
C HIS A 348 -20.37 -0.25 0.16
N ALA A 349 -20.86 1.00 0.20
CA ALA A 349 -20.31 2.04 1.08
C ALA A 349 -20.34 1.61 2.56
N THR A 350 -21.48 1.09 3.04
CA THR A 350 -21.61 0.57 4.40
C THR A 350 -20.62 -0.56 4.68
N ARG A 351 -20.50 -1.55 3.78
CA ARG A 351 -19.59 -2.70 3.97
C ARG A 351 -18.12 -2.28 4.06
N VAL A 352 -17.65 -1.46 3.11
CA VAL A 352 -16.26 -1.01 3.07
C VAL A 352 -15.91 -0.17 4.30
N GLN A 353 -16.81 0.72 4.72
CA GLN A 353 -16.59 1.51 5.92
C GLN A 353 -16.55 0.66 7.19
N ALA A 354 -17.49 -0.27 7.35
CA ALA A 354 -17.54 -1.17 8.50
C ALA A 354 -16.27 -2.03 8.60
N LEU A 355 -15.86 -2.65 7.49
CA LEU A 355 -14.63 -3.44 7.42
C LEU A 355 -13.39 -2.60 7.73
N SER A 356 -13.32 -1.36 7.24
CA SER A 356 -12.20 -0.45 7.52
C SER A 356 -12.09 -0.13 9.02
N LEU A 357 -13.22 0.15 9.68
CA LEU A 357 -13.26 0.43 11.11
C LEU A 357 -12.93 -0.82 11.96
N ILE A 358 -13.47 -1.98 11.59
CA ILE A 358 -13.15 -3.25 12.25
C ILE A 358 -11.66 -3.56 12.12
N LEU A 359 -11.11 -3.40 10.92
CA LEU A 359 -9.69 -3.64 10.67
C LEU A 359 -8.80 -2.66 11.44
N ALA A 360 -9.18 -1.37 11.51
CA ALA A 360 -8.51 -0.36 12.33
C ALA A 360 -8.49 -0.74 13.81
N ARG A 361 -9.65 -1.12 14.37
CA ARG A 361 -9.77 -1.57 15.76
C ARG A 361 -8.87 -2.78 16.02
N ARG A 362 -8.91 -3.79 15.15
CA ARG A 362 -8.09 -5.01 15.26
C ARG A 362 -6.60 -4.75 15.09
N ALA A 363 -6.21 -3.66 14.42
CA ALA A 363 -4.83 -3.21 14.30
C ALA A 363 -4.37 -2.34 15.50
N GLY A 364 -5.20 -2.22 16.54
CA GLY A 364 -4.90 -1.52 17.79
C GLY A 364 -5.31 -0.05 17.82
N GLN A 365 -6.16 0.42 16.89
CA GLN A 365 -6.77 1.75 17.00
C GLN A 365 -7.96 1.73 17.96
N GLU A 366 -8.28 2.88 18.54
CA GLU A 366 -9.45 3.05 19.39
C GLU A 366 -10.74 3.05 18.55
N TRP A 367 -11.84 2.67 19.18
CA TRP A 367 -13.17 2.80 18.57
C TRP A 367 -13.54 4.28 18.44
N PRO A 368 -14.01 4.77 17.27
CA PRO A 368 -14.80 5.99 17.27
C PRO A 368 -16.08 5.75 18.09
N LEU A 369 -16.33 6.64 19.05
CA LEU A 369 -17.49 6.62 19.92
C LEU A 369 -18.50 7.66 19.46
N PHE A 370 -19.78 7.29 19.49
CA PHE A 370 -20.88 8.14 19.04
C PHE A 370 -21.92 8.33 20.14
N ASP A 371 -22.59 9.48 20.10
CA ASP A 371 -23.82 9.68 20.86
C ASP A 371 -24.98 8.85 20.28
N ALA A 372 -26.07 8.71 21.06
CA ALA A 372 -27.22 7.89 20.68
C ALA A 372 -27.93 8.39 19.40
N ALA A 373 -27.90 9.71 19.12
CA ALA A 373 -28.57 10.28 17.96
C ALA A 373 -27.79 9.98 16.68
N SER A 374 -26.48 10.23 16.69
CA SER A 374 -25.52 9.94 15.63
C SER A 374 -25.48 8.45 15.32
N PHE A 375 -25.41 7.61 16.36
CA PHE A 375 -25.54 6.16 16.21
C PHE A 375 -26.88 5.78 15.59
N GLY A 376 -27.99 6.30 16.14
CA GLY A 376 -29.34 5.97 15.68
C GLY A 376 -29.57 6.28 14.20
N GLN A 377 -29.04 7.40 13.71
CA GLN A 377 -29.08 7.78 12.30
C GLN A 377 -28.23 6.83 11.44
N ALA A 378 -26.94 6.65 11.79
CA ALA A 378 -26.03 5.80 11.02
C ALA A 378 -26.46 4.32 11.00
N PHE A 379 -26.88 3.78 12.14
CA PHE A 379 -27.36 2.40 12.28
C PHE A 379 -28.65 2.17 11.48
N SER A 380 -29.58 3.12 11.50
CA SER A 380 -30.83 3.01 10.73
C SER A 380 -30.57 3.00 9.23
N GLY A 381 -29.72 3.90 8.74
CA GLY A 381 -29.33 3.94 7.33
C GLY A 381 -28.60 2.66 6.90
N ALA A 382 -27.69 2.16 7.73
CA ALA A 382 -26.96 0.93 7.47
C ALA A 382 -27.86 -0.31 7.47
N CYS A 383 -28.82 -0.40 8.40
CA CYS A 383 -29.82 -1.49 8.42
C CYS A 383 -30.66 -1.47 7.13
N GLN A 384 -31.13 -0.29 6.71
CA GLN A 384 -31.90 -0.17 5.46
C GLN A 384 -31.06 -0.59 4.24
N ALA A 385 -29.81 -0.10 4.14
CA ALA A 385 -28.90 -0.45 3.06
C ALA A 385 -28.64 -1.95 2.98
N LEU A 386 -28.47 -2.62 4.12
CA LEU A 386 -28.19 -4.05 4.23
C LEU A 386 -29.45 -4.93 4.27
N GLY A 387 -30.66 -4.35 4.20
CA GLY A 387 -31.92 -5.10 4.23
C GLY A 387 -32.24 -5.75 5.58
N LEU A 388 -31.82 -5.14 6.68
CA LEU A 388 -32.01 -5.64 8.05
C LEU A 388 -33.22 -5.01 8.74
N GLU A 389 -33.91 -5.80 9.57
CA GLU A 389 -34.84 -5.27 10.56
C GLU A 389 -34.05 -4.59 11.69
N LYS A 390 -34.45 -3.37 12.04
CA LYS A 390 -33.75 -2.55 13.04
C LYS A 390 -34.14 -2.96 14.47
N PRO A 391 -33.22 -3.49 15.29
CA PRO A 391 -33.49 -3.72 16.72
C PRO A 391 -33.58 -2.41 17.51
N ASP A 392 -34.32 -2.41 18.61
CA ASP A 392 -34.35 -1.31 19.59
C ASP A 392 -33.14 -1.40 20.51
N LEU A 393 -32.22 -0.46 20.36
CA LEU A 393 -30.94 -0.42 21.08
C LEU A 393 -30.80 0.80 22.00
N ARG A 394 -31.93 1.35 22.46
CA ARG A 394 -31.93 2.47 23.40
C ARG A 394 -31.37 2.05 24.76
N GLY A 395 -30.66 2.98 25.40
CA GLY A 395 -30.18 2.83 26.78
C GLY A 395 -28.73 2.36 26.93
N ALA A 396 -27.99 2.16 25.84
CA ALA A 396 -26.53 2.03 25.94
C ALA A 396 -25.89 3.40 26.21
N THR A 397 -24.80 3.41 26.96
CA THR A 397 -24.10 4.64 27.37
C THR A 397 -23.08 5.09 26.33
N LEU A 398 -22.49 4.14 25.60
CA LEU A 398 -21.55 4.39 24.49
C LEU A 398 -21.92 3.53 23.29
N TYR A 399 -21.90 4.14 22.12
CA TYR A 399 -22.21 3.47 20.86
C TYR A 399 -20.98 3.42 19.94
N PRO A 400 -20.75 2.28 19.26
CA PRO A 400 -19.79 2.21 18.17
C PRO A 400 -20.36 2.93 16.93
N ASP A 401 -19.64 2.92 15.81
CA ASP A 401 -20.23 3.32 14.53
C ASP A 401 -21.42 2.40 14.17
N GLY A 402 -22.58 2.99 13.88
CA GLY A 402 -23.79 2.23 13.53
C GLY A 402 -23.61 1.31 12.32
N ARG A 403 -22.72 1.65 11.37
CA ARG A 403 -22.44 0.80 10.19
C ARG A 403 -21.76 -0.50 10.59
N VAL A 404 -20.90 -0.48 11.61
CA VAL A 404 -20.24 -1.68 12.13
C VAL A 404 -21.25 -2.62 12.76
N ALA A 405 -22.13 -2.10 13.61
CA ALA A 405 -23.14 -2.90 14.28
C ALA A 405 -24.10 -3.56 13.28
N ALA A 406 -24.58 -2.82 12.28
CA ALA A 406 -25.43 -3.36 11.22
C ALA A 406 -24.68 -4.36 10.33
N PHE A 407 -23.43 -4.08 9.97
CA PHE A 407 -22.61 -4.98 9.17
C PHE A 407 -22.37 -6.33 9.87
N LEU A 408 -22.04 -6.32 11.16
CA LEU A 408 -21.87 -7.57 11.92
C LEU A 408 -23.16 -8.40 11.96
N LEU A 409 -24.32 -7.76 12.13
CA LEU A 409 -25.62 -8.45 12.04
C LEU A 409 -25.85 -9.07 10.67
N ALA A 410 -25.52 -8.35 9.58
CA ALA A 410 -25.70 -8.84 8.23
C ALA A 410 -24.79 -10.03 7.90
N GLU A 411 -23.52 -9.98 8.31
CA GLU A 411 -22.52 -10.99 7.92
C GLU A 411 -22.52 -12.22 8.83
N LEU A 412 -22.72 -12.02 10.14
CA LEU A 412 -22.63 -13.11 11.12
C LEU A 412 -24.00 -13.63 11.56
N GLY A 413 -25.08 -12.89 11.29
CA GLY A 413 -26.38 -13.13 11.90
C GLY A 413 -26.40 -12.76 13.39
N GLY A 414 -27.22 -13.44 14.19
CA GLY A 414 -27.28 -13.22 15.64
C GLY A 414 -28.24 -12.11 16.07
N ARG A 415 -27.99 -11.52 17.25
CA ARG A 415 -28.84 -10.48 17.84
C ARG A 415 -28.00 -9.39 18.51
N LEU A 416 -28.41 -8.15 18.35
CA LEU A 416 -27.90 -7.02 19.14
C LEU A 416 -28.88 -6.70 20.26
N ARG A 417 -28.35 -6.47 21.46
CA ARG A 417 -29.13 -5.99 22.62
C ARG A 417 -28.31 -5.07 23.48
N VAL A 418 -28.99 -4.28 24.31
CA VAL A 418 -28.37 -3.51 25.38
C VAL A 418 -28.41 -4.32 26.67
N SER A 419 -27.26 -4.46 27.33
CA SER A 419 -27.13 -5.15 28.62
C SER A 419 -26.28 -4.29 29.54
N GLN A 420 -26.81 -3.90 30.70
CA GLN A 420 -26.10 -3.07 31.69
C GLN A 420 -25.49 -1.79 31.09
N GLY A 421 -26.18 -1.16 30.12
CA GLY A 421 -25.68 0.07 29.47
C GLY A 421 -24.64 -0.18 28.36
N THR A 422 -24.31 -1.42 28.03
CA THR A 422 -23.37 -1.77 26.96
C THR A 422 -24.09 -2.46 25.80
N LEU A 423 -23.64 -2.20 24.57
CA LEU A 423 -24.12 -2.90 23.39
C LEU A 423 -23.43 -4.27 23.27
N VAL A 424 -24.24 -5.33 23.28
CA VAL A 424 -23.81 -6.73 23.23
C VAL A 424 -24.31 -7.38 21.95
N PHE A 425 -23.40 -8.08 21.27
CA PHE A 425 -23.68 -8.92 20.11
C PHE A 425 -23.71 -10.39 20.54
N ASP A 426 -24.89 -11.00 20.51
CA ASP A 426 -25.07 -12.42 20.80
C ASP A 426 -24.71 -13.24 19.55
N VAL A 427 -23.50 -13.82 19.59
CA VAL A 427 -22.91 -14.60 18.49
C VAL A 427 -23.67 -15.92 18.29
N PRO A 428 -24.11 -16.25 17.06
CA PRO A 428 -24.74 -17.55 16.80
C PRO A 428 -23.71 -18.69 16.89
N PRO A 429 -24.11 -19.91 17.30
CA PRO A 429 -23.19 -21.03 17.54
C PRO A 429 -22.31 -21.45 16.34
N GLY A 430 -22.68 -21.09 15.12
CA GLY A 430 -21.94 -21.43 13.90
C GLY A 430 -20.87 -20.42 13.47
N ALA A 431 -20.77 -19.25 14.13
CA ALA A 431 -19.88 -18.17 13.71
C ALA A 431 -18.55 -18.08 14.48
N VAL A 432 -18.29 -19.02 15.41
CA VAL A 432 -17.27 -18.90 16.48
C VAL A 432 -15.84 -18.63 16.00
N ASP A 433 -15.49 -19.08 14.79
CA ASP A 433 -14.15 -18.89 14.22
C ASP A 433 -14.06 -17.73 13.20
N ASP A 434 -15.12 -16.93 13.03
CA ASP A 434 -15.11 -15.83 12.07
C ASP A 434 -14.17 -14.70 12.51
N PRO A 435 -13.25 -14.21 11.64
CA PRO A 435 -12.34 -13.12 11.96
C PRO A 435 -13.00 -11.83 12.45
N LEU A 436 -14.26 -11.57 12.05
CA LEU A 436 -15.05 -10.42 12.51
C LEU A 436 -15.32 -10.45 14.01
N LEU A 437 -15.46 -11.63 14.61
CA LEU A 437 -15.71 -11.78 16.04
C LEU A 437 -14.56 -11.28 16.90
N GLY A 438 -13.34 -11.24 16.35
CA GLY A 438 -12.19 -10.71 17.06
C GLY A 438 -12.33 -9.23 17.42
N VAL A 439 -13.31 -8.50 16.86
CA VAL A 439 -13.56 -7.10 17.22
C VAL A 439 -14.37 -6.95 18.50
N LEU A 440 -15.02 -8.04 18.95
CA LEU A 440 -15.82 -8.07 20.16
C LEU A 440 -14.93 -8.23 21.38
N GLU A 441 -15.23 -7.46 22.42
CA GLU A 441 -14.66 -7.62 23.75
C GLU A 441 -15.26 -8.85 24.46
N PRO A 442 -14.66 -9.34 25.57
CA PRO A 442 -15.19 -10.48 26.31
C PRO A 442 -16.68 -10.33 26.63
N GLY A 443 -17.45 -11.40 26.44
CA GLY A 443 -18.91 -11.38 26.59
C GLY A 443 -19.68 -10.84 25.37
N GLY A 444 -19.02 -10.64 24.22
CA GLY A 444 -19.66 -10.20 22.97
C GLY A 444 -19.90 -8.69 22.90
N ARG A 445 -19.22 -7.89 23.73
CA ARG A 445 -19.44 -6.43 23.80
C ARG A 445 -18.79 -5.73 22.61
N LEU A 446 -19.46 -4.70 22.06
CA LEU A 446 -18.95 -3.91 20.94
C LEU A 446 -18.15 -2.67 21.36
N THR A 447 -18.36 -2.21 22.59
CA THR A 447 -17.65 -1.07 23.19
C THR A 447 -17.12 -1.47 24.56
N PRO A 448 -16.00 -0.89 25.02
CA PRO A 448 -15.50 -1.11 26.38
C PRO A 448 -16.49 -0.57 27.42
N GLU A 449 -16.37 -1.06 28.66
CA GLU A 449 -17.08 -0.47 29.80
C GLU A 449 -16.57 0.94 30.07
N LEU A 450 -17.47 1.85 30.48
CA LEU A 450 -17.12 3.23 30.81
C LEU A 450 -16.01 3.34 31.85
N ASP A 451 -16.02 2.45 32.84
CA ASP A 451 -15.03 2.43 33.92
C ASP A 451 -13.61 2.10 33.41
N GLN A 452 -13.49 1.52 32.21
CA GLN A 452 -12.21 1.23 31.56
C GLN A 452 -11.66 2.39 30.73
N LEU A 453 -12.45 3.45 30.49
CA LEU A 453 -12.03 4.64 29.74
C LEU A 453 -11.39 5.73 30.61
N PHE A 454 -11.50 5.61 31.93
CA PHE A 454 -10.99 6.59 32.90
C PHE A 454 -9.85 6.06 33.78
N ASN A 455 -9.35 4.86 33.49
CA ASN A 455 -8.16 4.24 34.09
C ASN A 455 -7.04 4.17 33.07
#